data_AF-A0A6G6AXR0-F1
#
_entry.id   AF-A0A6G6AXR0-F1
#
_cell.length_a   1.000
_cell.length_b   1.000
_cell.length_c   1.000
_cell.angle_alpha   90.00
_cell.angle_beta   90.00
_cell.angle_gamma   90.00
#
_symmetry.space_group_name_H-M   'P 1'
#
loop_
_entity.id
_entity.type
_entity.pdbx_description
1 polymer ?
#
loop_
_entity_poly.entity_id
_entity_poly.type
_entity_poly.pdbx_seq_one_letter_code
_entity_poly.pdbx_strand_id
1 'polypeptide(L)'
;MTRIKAVKQKAILDVAESLGYSFRRLSGQIFEHPDHDSFRIFADTNTFKWFSRDIQGDVIDFVQLVAGVTFKEAVSYLETGDFEQATVIEETYQPFQYYLHEEPFQQARTYLKVVRGLSDETINTFGRQGLLAQATYQAESVLVFKSYDHNDTLQAASLQGLVKNEEKHARGYIKKIMKGSHGHVGISFDIGNPKRLIFCESVIDMMSYYQLHHKQLSDIRLISMEGLKLSVIAYQTLRLAAEEQGKLAFLDTIKPSRLSHYLQAIQETTTFFQTHSNVITMAVDSDEAGREFCQKLSDKGLPISQDLPPLKGLETKSDWNDIVKRQKELSLRDLIQSAQTKVIRDHPPPKRGHTFEL
;
A
#
# COMPACT_ATOMS: atom_id res chain seq x y z
N MET A 1 21.90 8.40 30.72
CA MET A 1 21.53 7.89 29.38
C MET A 1 22.49 6.77 29.02
N THR A 2 22.03 5.68 28.39
CA THR A 2 22.90 4.54 28.01
C THR A 2 23.91 4.96 26.93
N ARG A 3 25.14 4.43 26.96
CA ARG A 3 26.21 4.65 25.97
C ARG A 3 25.71 4.65 24.52
N ILE A 4 24.95 3.62 24.14
CA ILE A 4 24.35 3.46 22.79
C ILE A 4 23.37 4.59 22.45
N LYS A 5 22.62 5.11 23.42
CA LYS A 5 21.67 6.21 23.17
C LYS A 5 22.39 7.51 22.81
N ALA A 6 23.59 7.75 23.34
CA ALA A 6 24.36 8.96 23.05
C ALA A 6 24.92 8.93 21.62
N VAL A 7 25.47 7.80 21.17
CA VAL A 7 26.00 7.68 19.80
C VAL A 7 24.90 7.74 18.74
N LYS A 8 23.69 7.23 19.02
CA LYS A 8 22.55 7.33 18.09
C LYS A 8 22.06 8.77 17.87
N GLN A 9 22.48 9.71 18.70
CA GLN A 9 22.16 11.13 18.57
C GLN A 9 23.19 11.89 17.73
N LYS A 10 24.28 11.26 17.25
CA LYS A 10 25.22 11.92 16.33
C LYS A 10 24.56 12.13 14.98
N ALA A 11 24.67 13.34 14.41
CA ALA A 11 24.03 13.70 13.16
C ALA A 11 24.58 12.85 12.00
N ILE A 12 23.73 12.06 11.36
CA ILE A 12 24.13 11.14 10.30
C ILE A 12 24.71 11.85 9.06
N LEU A 13 24.30 13.11 8.81
CA LEU A 13 24.88 13.93 7.72
C LEU A 13 26.33 14.32 8.00
N ASP A 14 26.63 14.71 9.23
CA ASP A 14 27.98 15.09 9.67
C ASP A 14 28.91 13.86 9.70
N VAL A 15 28.38 12.74 10.21
CA VAL A 15 29.05 11.43 10.15
C VAL A 15 29.27 10.95 8.71
N ALA A 16 28.35 11.24 7.79
CA ALA A 16 28.55 10.89 6.38
C ALA A 16 29.68 11.71 5.77
N GLU A 17 29.71 13.02 6.02
CA GLU A 17 30.75 13.92 5.51
C GLU A 17 32.13 13.52 6.02
N SER A 18 32.26 13.18 7.31
CA SER A 18 33.52 12.69 7.89
C SER A 18 34.01 11.36 7.31
N LEU A 19 33.10 10.56 6.73
CA LEU A 19 33.41 9.32 6.03
C LEU A 19 33.58 9.53 4.51
N GLY A 20 33.57 10.77 4.04
CA GLY A 20 33.77 11.13 2.63
C GLY A 20 32.52 11.02 1.76
N TYR A 21 31.34 10.88 2.36
CA TYR A 21 30.06 10.83 1.67
C TYR A 21 29.35 12.18 1.76
N SER A 22 29.14 12.83 0.61
CA SER A 22 28.34 14.04 0.52
C SER A 22 26.94 13.71 -0.01
N PHE A 23 25.91 14.24 0.64
CA PHE A 23 24.53 14.09 0.19
C PHE A 23 23.96 15.45 -0.22
N ARG A 24 23.28 15.50 -1.38
CA ARG A 24 22.59 16.70 -1.85
C ARG A 24 21.19 16.79 -1.26
N ARG A 25 20.75 17.97 -0.87
CA ARG A 25 19.38 18.18 -0.38
C ARG A 25 18.38 17.97 -1.51
N LEU A 26 17.47 17.01 -1.35
CA LEU A 26 16.41 16.73 -2.32
C LEU A 26 15.16 17.58 -2.01
N SER A 27 14.67 17.49 -0.78
CA SER A 27 13.50 18.25 -0.31
C SER A 27 13.37 18.17 1.20
N GLY A 28 13.02 19.28 1.87
CA GLY A 28 12.80 19.26 3.32
C GLY A 28 14.03 18.74 4.08
N GLN A 29 13.85 17.68 4.88
CA GLN A 29 14.92 17.00 5.65
C GLN A 29 15.46 15.74 4.94
N ILE A 30 15.16 15.57 3.65
CA ILE A 30 15.59 14.42 2.85
C ILE A 30 16.77 14.81 1.97
N PHE A 31 17.84 14.03 2.07
CA PHE A 31 19.08 14.20 1.34
C PHE A 31 19.36 12.94 0.52
N GLU A 32 19.91 13.09 -0.68
CA GLU A 32 20.13 12.03 -1.65
C GLU A 32 21.61 11.95 -2.04
N HIS A 33 22.14 10.74 -2.20
CA HIS A 33 23.51 10.55 -2.66
C HIS A 33 23.63 10.94 -4.15
N PRO A 34 24.63 11.73 -4.56
CA PRO A 34 24.79 12.22 -5.94
C PRO A 34 24.81 11.10 -6.99
N ASP A 35 25.53 10.02 -6.70
CA ASP A 35 25.71 8.89 -7.63
C ASP A 35 24.72 7.74 -7.41
N HIS A 36 23.92 7.81 -6.35
CA HIS A 36 22.99 6.75 -5.96
C HIS A 36 21.66 7.38 -5.56
N ASP A 37 20.78 7.62 -6.55
CA ASP A 37 19.44 8.20 -6.37
C ASP A 37 18.56 7.46 -5.34
N SER A 38 18.84 6.17 -5.16
CA SER A 38 18.20 5.27 -4.22
C SER A 38 18.84 5.27 -2.83
N PHE A 39 19.92 6.02 -2.57
CA PHE A 39 20.53 6.12 -1.24
C PHE A 39 20.23 7.49 -0.64
N ARG A 40 19.42 7.51 0.43
CA ARG A 40 18.91 8.72 1.05
C ARG A 40 19.12 8.76 2.56
N ILE A 41 19.31 9.97 3.07
CA ILE A 41 19.36 10.31 4.49
C ILE A 41 18.11 11.11 4.85
N PHE A 42 17.53 10.79 6.01
CA PHE A 42 16.38 11.45 6.63
C PHE A 42 16.87 12.13 7.90
N ALA A 43 17.17 13.42 7.81
CA ALA A 43 17.78 14.19 8.89
C ALA A 43 16.82 14.45 10.06
N ASP A 44 15.52 14.45 9.80
CA ASP A 44 14.46 14.54 10.81
C ASP A 44 14.44 13.32 11.74
N THR A 45 14.62 12.12 11.20
CA THR A 45 14.66 10.88 11.98
C THR A 45 16.07 10.40 12.33
N ASN A 46 17.10 11.07 11.82
CA ASN A 46 18.52 10.68 11.93
C ASN A 46 18.78 9.23 11.45
N THR A 47 18.21 8.87 10.30
CA THR A 47 18.33 7.53 9.70
C THR A 47 18.65 7.60 8.21
N PHE A 48 19.00 6.46 7.62
CA PHE A 48 19.18 6.34 6.17
C PHE A 48 18.35 5.20 5.58
N LYS A 49 18.14 5.25 4.27
CA LYS A 49 17.62 4.14 3.46
C LYS A 49 18.30 4.07 2.10
N TRP A 50 18.76 2.89 1.75
CA TRP A 50 19.22 2.52 0.42
C TRP A 50 18.17 1.63 -0.26
N PHE A 51 17.25 2.28 -0.99
CA PHE A 51 16.06 1.67 -1.58
C PHE A 51 16.38 0.51 -2.54
N SER A 52 17.41 0.63 -3.38
CA SER A 52 17.79 -0.41 -4.35
C SER A 52 18.42 -1.66 -3.71
N ARG A 53 18.92 -1.54 -2.47
CA ARG A 53 19.52 -2.65 -1.73
C ARG A 53 18.66 -3.13 -0.56
N ASP A 54 17.54 -2.46 -0.33
CA ASP A 54 16.65 -2.65 0.83
C ASP A 54 17.38 -2.61 2.18
N ILE A 55 18.39 -1.73 2.30
CA ILE A 55 19.16 -1.52 3.53
C ILE A 55 18.68 -0.22 4.17
N GLN A 56 18.48 -0.22 5.48
CA GLN A 56 18.15 0.98 6.25
C GLN A 56 18.64 0.81 7.68
N GLY A 57 18.79 1.92 8.39
CA GLY A 57 19.20 1.88 9.78
C GLY A 57 19.44 3.27 10.35
N ASP A 58 19.94 3.28 11.58
CA ASP A 58 20.39 4.50 12.24
C ASP A 58 21.84 4.82 11.89
N VAL A 59 22.40 5.85 12.55
CA VAL A 59 23.78 6.30 12.33
C VAL A 59 24.83 5.21 12.60
N ILE A 60 24.57 4.25 13.49
CA ILE A 60 25.52 3.13 13.73
C ILE A 60 25.51 2.19 12.53
N ASP A 61 24.32 1.80 12.09
CA ASP A 61 24.13 0.93 10.92
C ASP A 61 24.75 1.58 9.67
N PHE A 62 24.65 2.92 9.57
CA PHE A 62 25.25 3.69 8.49
C PHE A 62 26.77 3.53 8.47
N VAL A 63 27.45 3.74 9.61
CA VAL A 63 28.91 3.59 9.70
C VAL A 63 29.33 2.17 9.37
N GLN A 64 28.61 1.15 9.88
CA GLN A 64 28.89 -0.24 9.54
C GLN A 64 28.78 -0.49 8.03
N LEU A 65 27.76 0.07 7.40
CA LEU A 65 27.50 -0.10 5.97
C LEU A 65 28.56 0.58 5.10
N VAL A 66 28.87 1.85 5.35
CA VAL A 66 29.73 2.63 4.46
C VAL A 66 31.22 2.39 4.72
N ALA A 67 31.60 2.12 5.98
CA ALA A 67 32.98 1.84 6.34
C ALA A 67 33.32 0.34 6.37
N GLY A 68 32.32 -0.54 6.28
CA GLY A 68 32.51 -2.00 6.29
C GLY A 68 33.01 -2.54 7.63
N VAL A 69 32.67 -1.88 8.74
CA VAL A 69 33.19 -2.17 10.09
C VAL A 69 32.17 -2.91 10.96
N THR A 70 32.66 -3.54 12.03
CA THR A 70 31.80 -4.18 13.03
C THR A 70 31.02 -3.16 13.86
N PHE A 71 29.94 -3.59 14.52
CA PHE A 71 29.14 -2.74 15.42
C PHE A 71 30.00 -2.06 16.50
N LYS A 72 30.97 -2.81 17.08
CA LYS A 72 31.84 -2.28 18.13
C LYS A 72 32.75 -1.17 17.60
N GLU A 73 33.27 -1.33 16.39
CA GLU A 73 34.11 -0.33 15.73
C GLU A 73 33.30 0.90 15.34
N ALA A 74 32.09 0.71 14.80
CA ALA A 74 31.16 1.79 14.48
C ALA A 74 30.80 2.63 15.73
N VAL A 75 30.46 1.97 16.84
CA VAL A 75 30.21 2.65 18.11
C VAL A 75 31.46 3.40 18.59
N SER A 76 32.64 2.77 18.53
CA SER A 76 33.90 3.41 18.93
C SER A 76 34.18 4.67 18.09
N TYR A 77 33.99 4.59 16.77
CA TYR A 77 34.16 5.73 15.86
C TYR A 77 33.25 6.90 16.22
N LEU A 78 31.96 6.60 16.44
CA LEU A 78 30.95 7.60 16.81
C LEU A 78 31.18 8.24 18.19
N GLU A 79 31.89 7.54 19.08
CA GLU A 79 32.24 8.04 20.41
C GLU A 79 33.47 8.93 20.39
N THR A 80 34.49 8.55 19.63
CA THR A 80 35.75 9.29 19.56
C THR A 80 35.70 10.47 18.59
N GLY A 81 34.77 10.43 17.63
CA GLY A 81 34.60 11.50 16.66
C GLY A 81 33.86 12.70 17.25
N ASP A 82 34.30 13.88 16.83
CA ASP A 82 33.57 15.12 17.10
C ASP A 82 32.51 15.28 16.03
N PHE A 83 31.25 15.15 16.45
CA PHE A 83 30.09 15.16 15.57
C PHE A 83 28.99 15.98 16.23
N GLU A 84 28.31 16.79 15.42
CA GLU A 84 27.12 17.52 15.83
C GLU A 84 26.04 16.55 16.33
N GLN A 85 25.23 17.03 17.27
CA GLN A 85 24.04 16.28 17.66
C GLN A 85 22.95 16.49 16.62
N ALA A 86 22.30 15.40 16.23
CA ALA A 86 21.13 15.45 15.39
C ALA A 86 20.08 16.34 16.04
N THR A 87 19.64 17.36 15.33
CA THR A 87 18.38 18.05 15.62
C THR A 87 17.25 17.15 15.14
N VAL A 88 17.07 16.02 15.85
CA VAL A 88 15.92 15.13 15.63
C VAL A 88 14.70 15.96 15.93
N ILE A 89 14.01 16.37 14.87
CA ILE A 89 12.69 16.95 15.02
C ILE A 89 11.83 15.76 15.40
N GLU A 90 11.50 15.62 16.69
CA GLU A 90 10.37 14.76 17.04
C GLU A 90 9.19 15.32 16.24
N GLU A 91 8.77 14.59 15.20
CA GLU A 91 7.54 14.89 14.49
C GLU A 91 6.43 14.89 15.54
N THR A 92 6.07 16.10 15.98
CA THR A 92 4.86 16.29 16.76
C THR A 92 3.73 15.91 15.83
N TYR A 93 2.95 14.90 16.22
CA TYR A 93 1.82 14.43 15.45
C TYR A 93 0.97 15.64 15.00
N GLN A 94 0.81 15.79 13.69
CA GLN A 94 -0.05 16.82 13.11
C GLN A 94 -1.28 16.12 12.53
N PRO A 95 -2.50 16.44 12.98
CA PRO A 95 -3.71 15.86 12.42
C PRO A 95 -3.76 16.06 10.91
N PHE A 96 -4.18 15.03 10.18
CA PHE A 96 -4.37 15.14 8.74
C PHE A 96 -5.50 16.11 8.42
N GLN A 97 -5.26 17.03 7.50
CA GLN A 97 -6.27 17.99 7.04
C GLN A 97 -6.65 17.70 5.59
N TYR A 98 -7.92 17.35 5.38
CA TYR A 98 -8.47 17.19 4.04
C TYR A 98 -8.80 18.54 3.43
N TYR A 99 -8.11 18.90 2.35
CA TYR A 99 -8.15 20.25 1.76
C TYR A 99 -8.77 20.32 0.35
N LEU A 100 -9.31 19.22 -0.17
CA LEU A 100 -9.93 19.22 -1.49
C LEU A 100 -11.41 19.55 -1.40
N HIS A 101 -11.92 20.26 -2.41
CA HIS A 101 -13.34 20.45 -2.59
C HIS A 101 -13.93 19.22 -3.29
N GLU A 102 -14.91 18.58 -2.65
CA GLU A 102 -15.58 17.41 -3.20
C GLU A 102 -16.66 17.77 -4.21
N GLU A 103 -16.76 16.97 -5.25
CA GLU A 103 -17.67 17.14 -6.38
C GLU A 103 -18.66 15.96 -6.49
N PRO A 104 -19.73 16.10 -7.27
CA PRO A 104 -20.61 14.98 -7.59
C PRO A 104 -19.83 13.79 -8.17
N PHE A 105 -20.07 12.60 -7.62
CA PHE A 105 -19.31 11.36 -7.88
C PHE A 105 -19.52 10.73 -9.29
N GLN A 106 -20.05 11.48 -10.25
CA GLN A 106 -20.48 10.93 -11.54
C GLN A 106 -19.32 10.45 -12.42
N GLN A 107 -18.23 11.22 -12.49
CA GLN A 107 -17.07 10.85 -13.31
C GLN A 107 -16.31 9.69 -12.67
N ALA A 108 -16.14 9.73 -11.34
CA ALA A 108 -15.51 8.66 -10.58
C ALA A 108 -16.28 7.34 -10.70
N ARG A 109 -17.62 7.37 -10.63
CA ARG A 109 -18.45 6.18 -10.89
C ARG A 109 -18.26 5.64 -12.30
N THR A 110 -18.29 6.51 -13.32
CA THR A 110 -18.07 6.11 -14.71
C THR A 110 -16.69 5.47 -14.87
N TYR A 111 -15.64 6.06 -14.30
CA TYR A 111 -14.29 5.50 -14.30
C TYR A 111 -14.25 4.10 -13.67
N LEU A 112 -14.76 3.96 -12.44
CA LEU A 112 -14.75 2.67 -11.74
C LEU A 112 -15.54 1.59 -12.50
N LYS A 113 -16.68 1.95 -13.08
CA LYS A 113 -17.56 1.00 -13.78
C LYS A 113 -17.05 0.64 -15.17
N VAL A 114 -16.74 1.66 -15.98
CA VAL A 114 -16.40 1.49 -17.39
C VAL A 114 -14.94 1.09 -17.55
N VAL A 115 -14.02 1.85 -16.93
CA VAL A 115 -12.57 1.65 -17.07
C VAL A 115 -12.05 0.55 -16.16
N ARG A 116 -12.53 0.47 -14.91
CA ARG A 116 -12.07 -0.53 -13.94
C ARG A 116 -12.93 -1.79 -13.88
N GLY A 117 -14.07 -1.83 -14.56
CA GLY A 117 -14.92 -3.03 -14.65
C GLY A 117 -15.69 -3.37 -13.37
N LEU A 118 -15.72 -2.47 -12.39
CA LEU A 118 -16.37 -2.69 -11.10
C LEU A 118 -17.90 -2.55 -11.23
N SER A 119 -18.64 -3.37 -10.50
CA SER A 119 -20.09 -3.37 -10.45
C SER A 119 -20.62 -2.21 -9.61
N ASP A 120 -21.87 -1.79 -9.86
CA ASP A 120 -22.52 -0.77 -9.03
C ASP A 120 -22.65 -1.22 -7.57
N GLU A 121 -22.83 -2.53 -7.32
CA GLU A 121 -22.87 -3.08 -5.96
C GLU A 121 -21.56 -2.82 -5.23
N THR A 122 -20.42 -3.22 -5.82
CA THR A 122 -19.08 -2.99 -5.25
C THR A 122 -18.82 -1.50 -5.01
N ILE A 123 -19.11 -0.64 -6.00
CA ILE A 123 -18.90 0.81 -5.89
C ILE A 123 -19.76 1.38 -4.75
N ASN A 124 -21.03 0.95 -4.65
CA ASN A 124 -21.94 1.41 -3.62
C ASN A 124 -21.53 0.92 -2.23
N THR A 125 -21.01 -0.30 -2.09
CA THR A 125 -20.49 -0.81 -0.81
C THR A 125 -19.38 0.10 -0.29
N PHE A 126 -18.36 0.38 -1.09
CA PHE A 126 -17.24 1.24 -0.67
C PHE A 126 -17.67 2.70 -0.48
N GLY A 127 -18.60 3.19 -1.30
CA GLY A 127 -19.18 4.53 -1.14
C GLY A 127 -19.96 4.69 0.17
N ARG A 128 -20.74 3.68 0.59
CA ARG A 128 -21.49 3.71 1.86
C ARG A 128 -20.58 3.67 3.09
N GLN A 129 -19.39 3.07 2.97
CA GLN A 129 -18.35 3.12 4.00
C GLN A 129 -17.66 4.49 4.08
N GLY A 130 -18.03 5.46 3.22
CA GLY A 130 -17.41 6.79 3.22
C GLY A 130 -15.96 6.80 2.69
N LEU A 131 -15.54 5.74 1.99
CA LEU A 131 -14.17 5.57 1.51
C LEU A 131 -13.91 6.26 0.17
N LEU A 132 -14.95 6.58 -0.61
CA LEU A 132 -14.84 7.12 -1.96
C LEU A 132 -15.39 8.54 -2.04
N ALA A 133 -14.66 9.44 -2.68
CA ALA A 133 -15.15 10.75 -3.09
C ALA A 133 -14.60 11.13 -4.46
N GLN A 134 -15.15 12.17 -5.08
CA GLN A 134 -14.58 12.79 -6.27
C GLN A 134 -14.19 14.22 -5.89
N ALA A 135 -13.06 14.70 -6.40
CA ALA A 135 -12.62 16.08 -6.19
C ALA A 135 -11.84 16.59 -7.40
N THR A 136 -11.51 17.88 -7.42
CA THR A 136 -10.56 18.47 -8.36
C THR A 136 -9.20 18.68 -7.70
N TYR A 137 -8.15 18.18 -8.34
CA TYR A 137 -6.75 18.39 -7.94
C TYR A 137 -5.94 18.87 -9.15
N GLN A 138 -5.31 20.06 -9.02
CA GLN A 138 -4.52 20.68 -10.10
C GLN A 138 -5.26 20.75 -11.45
N ALA A 139 -6.53 21.18 -11.40
CA ALA A 139 -7.45 21.27 -12.54
C ALA A 139 -7.80 19.93 -13.23
N GLU A 140 -7.52 18.80 -12.58
CA GLU A 140 -7.93 17.47 -13.05
C GLU A 140 -8.90 16.82 -12.05
N SER A 141 -9.96 16.18 -12.57
CA SER A 141 -10.87 15.37 -11.76
C SER A 141 -10.14 14.13 -11.24
N VAL A 142 -10.25 13.89 -9.94
CA VAL A 142 -9.65 12.75 -9.24
C VAL A 142 -10.69 11.98 -8.43
N LEU A 143 -10.56 10.65 -8.44
CA LEU A 143 -11.13 9.78 -7.42
C LEU A 143 -10.27 9.88 -6.18
N VAL A 144 -10.91 10.12 -5.04
CA VAL A 144 -10.30 10.21 -3.72
C VAL A 144 -10.64 8.95 -2.95
N PHE A 145 -9.61 8.32 -2.38
CA PHE A 145 -9.78 7.23 -1.43
C PHE A 145 -9.40 7.71 -0.03
N LYS A 146 -10.29 7.50 0.96
CA LYS A 146 -10.15 8.00 2.33
C LYS A 146 -9.78 6.87 3.29
N SER A 147 -8.87 7.16 4.21
CA SER A 147 -8.37 6.23 5.23
C SER A 147 -8.74 6.76 6.62
N TYR A 148 -9.38 5.92 7.42
CA TYR A 148 -9.81 6.23 8.79
C TYR A 148 -9.13 5.29 9.78
N ASP A 149 -8.80 5.81 10.96
CA ASP A 149 -8.21 5.00 12.04
C ASP A 149 -9.27 4.21 12.84
N HIS A 150 -8.90 3.74 14.03
CA HIS A 150 -9.77 3.00 14.94
C HIS A 150 -10.77 3.89 15.69
N ASN A 151 -10.64 5.22 15.60
CA ASN A 151 -11.55 6.20 16.18
C ASN A 151 -12.42 6.87 15.09
N ASP A 152 -12.50 6.27 13.89
CA ASP A 152 -13.16 6.81 12.71
C ASP A 152 -12.68 8.23 12.31
N THR A 153 -11.45 8.58 12.69
CA THR A 153 -10.83 9.87 12.33
C THR A 153 -10.12 9.74 10.99
N LEU A 154 -10.35 10.70 10.09
CA LEU A 154 -9.71 10.72 8.78
C LEU A 154 -8.21 10.98 8.92
N GLN A 155 -7.39 10.00 8.54
CA GLN A 155 -5.94 10.01 8.73
C GLN A 155 -5.15 10.20 7.43
N ALA A 156 -5.71 9.81 6.30
CA ALA A 156 -5.05 9.93 5.01
C ALA A 156 -6.05 9.98 3.86
N ALA A 157 -5.60 10.49 2.72
CA ALA A 157 -6.31 10.32 1.47
C ALA A 157 -5.35 10.15 0.29
N SER A 158 -5.72 9.29 -0.66
CA SER A 158 -4.99 9.10 -1.91
C SER A 158 -5.87 9.45 -3.12
N LEU A 159 -5.21 9.80 -4.22
CA LEU A 159 -5.81 10.38 -5.41
C LEU A 159 -5.47 9.52 -6.62
N GLN A 160 -6.50 9.21 -7.41
CA GLN A 160 -6.43 8.53 -8.68
C GLN A 160 -7.05 9.41 -9.77
N GLY A 161 -6.27 9.81 -10.77
CA GLY A 161 -6.78 10.55 -11.92
C GLY A 161 -7.82 9.75 -12.69
N LEU A 162 -8.88 10.43 -13.16
CA LEU A 162 -9.98 9.81 -13.89
C LEU A 162 -9.76 9.76 -15.41
N VAL A 163 -8.87 10.62 -15.92
CA VAL A 163 -8.57 10.77 -17.35
C VAL A 163 -7.13 10.36 -17.63
N LYS A 164 -6.92 9.57 -18.68
CA LYS A 164 -5.58 9.15 -19.11
C LYS A 164 -4.87 10.32 -19.78
N ASN A 165 -3.67 10.66 -19.34
CA ASN A 165 -2.80 11.65 -19.95
C ASN A 165 -1.32 11.20 -19.81
N GLU A 166 -0.79 10.62 -20.88
CA GLU A 166 0.58 10.08 -20.92
C GLU A 166 1.65 11.17 -21.10
N GLU A 167 1.28 12.32 -21.68
CA GLU A 167 2.18 13.48 -21.84
C GLU A 167 2.50 14.12 -20.49
N LYS A 168 1.51 14.18 -19.58
CA LYS A 168 1.64 14.81 -18.27
C LYS A 168 2.08 13.85 -17.16
N HIS A 169 1.67 12.58 -17.23
CA HIS A 169 1.90 11.61 -16.17
C HIS A 169 2.60 10.35 -16.70
N ALA A 170 3.77 10.02 -16.18
CA ALA A 170 4.54 8.84 -16.60
C ALA A 170 3.79 7.50 -16.49
N ARG A 171 2.82 7.41 -15.57
CA ARG A 171 1.94 6.23 -15.39
C ARG A 171 0.58 6.35 -16.09
N GLY A 172 0.44 7.34 -16.98
CA GLY A 172 -0.79 7.69 -17.69
C GLY A 172 -1.88 8.35 -16.83
N TYR A 173 -1.79 8.34 -15.50
CA TYR A 173 -2.76 8.95 -14.60
C TYR A 173 -2.07 9.61 -13.40
N ILE A 174 -2.75 10.57 -12.77
CA ILE A 174 -2.40 11.01 -11.41
C ILE A 174 -2.49 9.81 -10.47
N LYS A 175 -1.41 9.54 -9.72
CA LYS A 175 -1.40 8.64 -8.56
C LYS A 175 -0.63 9.33 -7.44
N LYS A 176 -1.33 9.78 -6.40
CA LYS A 176 -0.74 10.62 -5.35
C LYS A 176 -1.34 10.35 -3.98
N ILE A 177 -0.52 10.44 -2.94
CA ILE A 177 -0.98 10.52 -1.55
C ILE A 177 -1.05 12.02 -1.16
N MET A 178 -2.16 12.46 -0.56
CA MET A 178 -2.34 13.86 -0.14
C MET A 178 -1.30 14.24 0.91
N LYS A 179 -0.84 15.49 0.87
CA LYS A 179 0.16 16.00 1.83
C LYS A 179 -0.39 15.89 3.26
N GLY A 180 0.46 15.44 4.19
CA GLY A 180 0.09 15.25 5.60
C GLY A 180 -0.65 13.93 5.88
N SER A 181 -0.79 13.04 4.90
CA SER A 181 -1.44 11.74 5.10
C SER A 181 -0.60 10.80 5.97
N HIS A 182 -1.23 10.19 6.95
CA HIS A 182 -0.66 9.14 7.79
C HIS A 182 -0.79 7.76 7.11
N GLY A 183 0.10 7.48 6.15
CA GLY A 183 0.03 6.29 5.30
C GLY A 183 0.19 4.93 6.00
N HIS A 184 0.40 4.88 7.32
CA HIS A 184 0.53 3.65 8.10
C HIS A 184 -0.84 3.04 8.50
N VAL A 185 -1.93 3.80 8.38
CA VAL A 185 -3.28 3.32 8.74
C VAL A 185 -3.82 2.36 7.68
N GLY A 186 -3.60 2.67 6.40
CA GLY A 186 -4.21 1.94 5.28
C GLY A 186 -5.70 2.26 5.13
N ILE A 187 -6.27 1.92 3.99
CA ILE A 187 -7.71 2.10 3.75
C ILE A 187 -8.37 0.78 4.07
N SER A 188 -9.29 0.75 5.03
CA SER A 188 -9.92 -0.49 5.47
C SER A 188 -11.40 -0.33 5.77
N PHE A 189 -12.13 -1.44 5.71
CA PHE A 189 -13.45 -1.56 6.32
C PHE A 189 -13.70 -3.01 6.75
N ASP A 190 -14.66 -3.18 7.65
CA ASP A 190 -14.99 -4.46 8.26
C ASP A 190 -16.19 -5.13 7.57
N ILE A 191 -16.11 -6.45 7.44
CA ILE A 191 -17.20 -7.32 7.03
C ILE A 191 -17.50 -8.26 8.19
N GLY A 192 -18.65 -8.07 8.84
CA GLY A 192 -18.98 -8.79 10.06
C GLY A 192 -18.15 -8.30 11.25
N ASN A 193 -17.74 -9.22 12.13
CA ASN A 193 -16.83 -8.91 13.25
C ASN A 193 -15.43 -9.45 12.93
N PRO A 194 -14.46 -8.59 12.60
CA PRO A 194 -13.18 -9.03 12.03
C PRO A 194 -12.42 -9.96 12.98
N LYS A 195 -11.97 -11.10 12.44
CA LYS A 195 -11.07 -12.08 13.08
C LYS A 195 -9.83 -12.36 12.24
N ARG A 196 -9.84 -11.88 10.99
CA ARG A 196 -8.77 -12.03 10.00
C ARG A 196 -8.63 -10.75 9.19
N LEU A 197 -7.45 -10.57 8.62
CA LEU A 197 -7.04 -9.41 7.84
C LEU A 197 -6.71 -9.87 6.43
N ILE A 198 -7.24 -9.18 5.42
CA ILE A 198 -6.90 -9.39 4.01
C ILE A 198 -6.26 -8.12 3.47
N PHE A 199 -5.00 -8.19 3.07
CA PHE A 199 -4.23 -7.05 2.57
C PHE A 199 -4.09 -7.08 1.05
N CYS A 200 -4.66 -6.08 0.40
CA CYS A 200 -4.49 -5.79 -1.02
C CYS A 200 -3.48 -4.65 -1.24
N GLU A 201 -2.80 -4.64 -2.38
CA GLU A 201 -1.78 -3.64 -2.67
C GLU A 201 -2.38 -2.24 -2.87
N SER A 202 -3.49 -2.11 -3.62
CA SER A 202 -4.16 -0.85 -3.91
C SER A 202 -5.66 -0.90 -3.62
N VAL A 203 -6.33 0.26 -3.54
CA VAL A 203 -7.79 0.30 -3.31
C VAL A 203 -8.56 -0.31 -4.48
N ILE A 204 -8.08 -0.14 -5.72
CA ILE A 204 -8.74 -0.76 -6.88
C ILE A 204 -8.62 -2.29 -6.83
N ASP A 205 -7.49 -2.82 -6.35
CA ASP A 205 -7.33 -4.26 -6.14
C ASP A 205 -8.19 -4.74 -4.98
N MET A 206 -8.29 -3.96 -3.90
CA MET A 206 -9.20 -4.23 -2.79
C MET A 206 -10.68 -4.30 -3.24
N MET A 207 -11.13 -3.35 -4.07
CA MET A 207 -12.47 -3.37 -4.66
C MET A 207 -12.66 -4.56 -5.59
N SER A 208 -11.64 -4.90 -6.36
CA SER A 208 -11.68 -6.02 -7.30
C SER A 208 -11.75 -7.37 -6.56
N TYR A 209 -10.94 -7.53 -5.50
CA TYR A 209 -10.96 -8.69 -4.61
C TYR A 209 -12.32 -8.84 -3.93
N TYR A 210 -12.87 -7.75 -3.37
CA TYR A 210 -14.23 -7.77 -2.82
C TYR A 210 -15.24 -8.25 -3.87
N GLN A 211 -15.23 -7.68 -5.08
CA GLN A 211 -16.18 -8.10 -6.12
C GLN A 211 -16.11 -9.59 -6.44
N LEU A 212 -14.90 -10.14 -6.52
CA LEU A 212 -14.65 -11.54 -6.85
C LEU A 212 -15.03 -12.49 -5.71
N HIS A 213 -14.88 -12.06 -4.45
CA HIS A 213 -14.93 -12.95 -3.29
C HIS A 213 -16.03 -12.63 -2.26
N HIS A 214 -16.78 -11.52 -2.37
CA HIS A 214 -17.69 -11.02 -1.32
C HIS A 214 -18.65 -12.06 -0.74
N LYS A 215 -19.11 -13.04 -1.52
CA LYS A 215 -19.99 -14.13 -1.05
C LYS A 215 -19.34 -15.07 -0.04
N GLN A 216 -18.01 -15.10 0.02
CA GLN A 216 -17.20 -15.96 0.88
C GLN A 216 -16.52 -15.16 2.02
N LEU A 217 -16.55 -13.82 1.95
CA LEU A 217 -15.96 -12.97 2.97
C LEU A 217 -16.90 -12.89 4.18
N SER A 218 -16.39 -13.24 5.35
CA SER A 218 -17.12 -13.12 6.62
C SER A 218 -16.13 -12.93 7.76
N ASP A 219 -16.47 -12.07 8.72
CA ASP A 219 -15.64 -11.78 9.89
C ASP A 219 -14.20 -11.41 9.50
N ILE A 220 -14.03 -10.53 8.52
CA ILE A 220 -12.73 -10.04 8.06
C ILE A 220 -12.68 -8.51 8.05
N ARG A 221 -11.47 -7.97 8.22
CA ARG A 221 -11.16 -6.61 7.79
C ARG A 221 -10.46 -6.70 6.44
N LEU A 222 -10.97 -5.96 5.47
CA LEU A 222 -10.38 -5.84 4.14
C LEU A 222 -9.58 -4.54 4.09
N ILE A 223 -8.30 -4.61 3.69
CA ILE A 223 -7.35 -3.50 3.78
C ILE A 223 -6.64 -3.29 2.44
N SER A 224 -6.54 -2.04 2.02
CA SER A 224 -5.56 -1.59 1.05
C SER A 224 -4.37 -0.94 1.75
N MET A 225 -3.17 -1.38 1.42
CA MET A 225 -1.92 -0.81 1.93
C MET A 225 -1.50 0.48 1.19
N GLU A 226 -2.11 0.75 0.03
CA GLU A 226 -1.73 1.82 -0.89
C GLU A 226 -0.22 1.76 -1.21
N GLY A 227 0.21 0.58 -1.65
CA GLY A 227 1.60 0.13 -1.83
C GLY A 227 2.05 -0.86 -0.74
N LEU A 228 3.01 -1.71 -1.06
CA LEU A 228 3.52 -2.76 -0.15
C LEU A 228 4.20 -2.14 1.10
N LYS A 229 3.49 -2.13 2.23
CA LYS A 229 3.92 -1.43 3.47
C LYS A 229 3.74 -2.29 4.72
N LEU A 230 4.86 -2.62 5.35
CA LEU A 230 4.88 -3.34 6.62
C LEU A 230 4.18 -2.56 7.76
N SER A 231 4.25 -1.22 7.74
CA SER A 231 3.61 -0.39 8.77
C SER A 231 2.09 -0.54 8.80
N VAL A 232 1.44 -0.74 7.64
CA VAL A 232 0.00 -1.00 7.55
C VAL A 232 -0.35 -2.37 8.12
N ILE A 233 0.44 -3.39 7.77
CA ILE A 233 0.27 -4.74 8.35
C ILE A 233 0.40 -4.70 9.87
N ALA A 234 1.43 -4.02 10.37
CA ALA A 234 1.67 -3.87 11.80
C ALA A 234 0.50 -3.16 12.50
N TYR A 235 0.07 -1.99 12.01
CA TYR A 235 -1.03 -1.23 12.58
C TYR A 235 -2.34 -2.03 12.61
N GLN A 236 -2.72 -2.65 11.50
CA GLN A 236 -3.98 -3.39 11.40
C GLN A 236 -3.97 -4.68 12.24
N THR A 237 -2.82 -5.33 12.37
CA THR A 237 -2.65 -6.48 13.27
C THR A 237 -2.76 -6.08 14.73
N LEU A 238 -2.10 -4.98 15.14
CA LEU A 238 -2.23 -4.40 16.47
C LEU A 238 -3.66 -3.99 16.77
N ARG A 239 -4.32 -3.37 15.79
CA ARG A 239 -5.72 -2.95 15.90
C ARG A 239 -6.63 -4.15 16.16
N LEU A 240 -6.51 -5.21 15.36
CA LEU A 240 -7.29 -6.44 15.55
C LEU A 240 -7.06 -7.07 16.93
N ALA A 241 -5.80 -7.18 17.37
CA ALA A 241 -5.47 -7.72 18.69
C ALA A 241 -5.99 -6.84 19.84
N ALA A 242 -5.99 -5.51 19.68
CA ALA A 242 -6.52 -4.58 20.66
C ALA A 242 -8.06 -4.62 20.71
N GLU A 243 -8.72 -4.77 19.56
CA GLU A 243 -10.18 -4.97 19.45
C GLU A 243 -10.61 -6.25 20.18
N GLU A 244 -9.93 -7.36 19.94
CA GLU A 244 -10.20 -8.64 20.61
C GLU A 244 -10.06 -8.55 22.14
N GLN A 245 -9.07 -7.78 22.63
CA GLN A 245 -8.83 -7.60 24.06
C GLN A 245 -9.66 -6.47 24.70
N GLY A 246 -10.44 -5.72 23.92
CA GLY A 246 -11.16 -4.53 24.41
C GLY A 246 -10.25 -3.39 24.88
N LYS A 247 -9.05 -3.26 24.28
CA LYS A 247 -8.00 -2.28 24.66
C LYS A 247 -7.71 -1.26 23.57
N LEU A 248 -8.73 -0.76 22.87
CA LEU A 248 -8.55 0.18 21.75
C LEU A 248 -7.74 1.43 22.13
N ALA A 249 -7.92 1.98 23.34
CA ALA A 249 -7.17 3.14 23.82
C ALA A 249 -5.64 2.95 23.87
N PHE A 250 -5.14 1.70 23.81
CA PHE A 250 -3.71 1.43 23.65
C PHE A 250 -3.18 1.98 22.31
N LEU A 251 -3.98 1.92 21.25
CA LEU A 251 -3.57 2.34 19.91
C LEU A 251 -3.28 3.83 19.82
N ASP A 252 -3.96 4.65 20.64
CA ASP A 252 -3.70 6.11 20.75
C ASP A 252 -2.30 6.43 21.30
N THR A 253 -1.67 5.47 22.00
CA THR A 253 -0.33 5.64 22.60
C THR A 253 0.80 5.23 21.65
N ILE A 254 0.47 4.59 20.53
CA ILE A 254 1.46 4.02 19.61
C ILE A 254 2.08 5.12 18.76
N LYS A 255 3.39 5.28 18.88
CA LYS A 255 4.16 6.09 17.92
C LYS A 255 4.25 5.33 16.58
N PRO A 256 3.86 5.91 15.43
CA PRO A 256 3.90 5.21 14.13
C PRO A 256 5.28 4.66 13.75
N SER A 257 6.35 5.35 14.15
CA SER A 257 7.75 4.91 13.96
C SER A 257 8.11 3.61 14.69
N ARG A 258 7.28 3.16 15.64
CA ARG A 258 7.47 1.93 16.42
C ARG A 258 6.62 0.76 15.96
N LEU A 259 5.77 0.92 14.94
CA LEU A 259 4.83 -0.12 14.51
C LEU A 259 5.51 -1.45 14.17
N SER A 260 6.65 -1.42 13.47
CA SER A 260 7.43 -2.63 13.17
C SER A 260 7.92 -3.34 14.42
N HIS A 261 8.36 -2.60 15.44
CA HIS A 261 8.78 -3.17 16.72
C HIS A 261 7.62 -3.81 17.47
N TYR A 262 6.43 -3.20 17.45
CA TYR A 262 5.26 -3.77 18.11
C TYR A 262 4.78 -5.06 17.43
N LEU A 263 4.85 -5.13 16.09
CA LEU A 263 4.54 -6.35 15.36
C LEU A 263 5.48 -7.50 15.75
N GLN A 264 6.79 -7.22 15.84
CA GLN A 264 7.78 -8.18 16.32
C GLN A 264 7.56 -8.55 17.79
N ALA A 265 7.22 -7.57 18.65
CA ALA A 265 6.94 -7.84 20.06
C ALA A 265 5.73 -8.76 20.24
N ILE A 266 4.64 -8.57 19.47
CA ILE A 266 3.50 -9.51 19.48
C ILE A 266 3.98 -10.91 19.12
N GLN A 267 4.79 -11.04 18.08
CA GLN A 267 5.31 -12.31 17.59
C GLN A 267 6.19 -13.03 18.62
N GLU A 268 7.08 -12.31 19.30
CA GLU A 268 8.07 -12.89 20.21
C GLU A 268 7.55 -13.11 21.63
N THR A 269 6.59 -12.29 22.08
CA THR A 269 6.20 -12.22 23.50
C THR A 269 4.77 -12.68 23.78
N THR A 270 3.98 -12.99 22.74
CA THR A 270 2.58 -13.40 22.89
C THR A 270 2.27 -14.68 22.10
N THR A 271 1.13 -15.29 22.40
CA THR A 271 0.60 -16.45 21.66
C THR A 271 -0.36 -16.04 20.54
N PHE A 272 -0.52 -14.74 20.24
CA PHE A 272 -1.55 -14.23 19.31
C PHE A 272 -1.50 -14.92 17.94
N PHE A 273 -0.31 -15.02 17.35
CA PHE A 273 -0.11 -15.66 16.05
C PHE A 273 -0.19 -17.20 16.10
N GLN A 274 -0.06 -17.80 17.28
CA GLN A 274 -0.24 -19.24 17.49
C GLN A 274 -1.73 -19.57 17.55
N THR A 275 -2.53 -18.73 18.20
CA THR A 275 -3.99 -18.88 18.28
C THR A 275 -4.70 -18.41 17.01
N HIS A 276 -4.08 -17.49 16.24
CA HIS A 276 -4.61 -16.96 14.98
C HIS A 276 -3.66 -17.22 13.80
N SER A 277 -3.35 -18.50 13.54
CA SER A 277 -2.38 -18.92 12.50
C SER A 277 -2.77 -18.52 11.07
N ASN A 278 -4.03 -18.17 10.81
CA ASN A 278 -4.53 -17.71 9.50
C ASN A 278 -5.00 -16.24 9.53
N VAL A 279 -4.45 -15.43 10.45
CA VAL A 279 -4.90 -14.05 10.65
C VAL A 279 -4.56 -13.12 9.50
N ILE A 280 -3.46 -13.37 8.76
CA ILE A 280 -3.01 -12.51 7.68
C ILE A 280 -3.15 -13.25 6.34
N THR A 281 -3.94 -12.70 5.43
CA THR A 281 -3.99 -13.10 4.02
C THR A 281 -3.44 -11.96 3.17
N MET A 282 -2.42 -12.27 2.37
CA MET A 282 -1.83 -11.34 1.40
C MET A 282 -2.49 -11.57 0.04
N ALA A 283 -3.31 -10.61 -0.37
CA ALA A 283 -3.98 -10.55 -1.66
C ALA A 283 -3.35 -9.46 -2.55
N VAL A 284 -2.03 -9.53 -2.70
CA VAL A 284 -1.20 -8.59 -3.46
C VAL A 284 -1.08 -9.00 -4.94
N ASP A 285 -0.45 -8.15 -5.74
CA ASP A 285 -0.24 -8.40 -7.16
C ASP A 285 0.66 -9.63 -7.38
N SER A 286 0.38 -10.38 -8.45
CA SER A 286 1.15 -11.57 -8.85
C SER A 286 2.40 -11.19 -9.64
N ASP A 287 3.21 -10.26 -9.14
CA ASP A 287 4.46 -9.84 -9.77
C ASP A 287 5.69 -10.11 -8.86
N GLU A 288 6.88 -9.68 -9.32
CA GLU A 288 8.11 -9.86 -8.55
C GLU A 288 8.07 -9.12 -7.22
N ALA A 289 7.61 -7.88 -7.19
CA ALA A 289 7.56 -7.07 -5.98
C ALA A 289 6.59 -7.64 -4.94
N GLY A 290 5.40 -8.08 -5.36
CA GLY A 290 4.41 -8.72 -4.49
C GLY A 290 4.95 -10.03 -3.90
N ARG A 291 5.58 -10.87 -4.72
CA ARG A 291 6.19 -12.14 -4.27
C ARG A 291 7.35 -11.91 -3.30
N GLU A 292 8.27 -11.00 -3.62
CA GLU A 292 9.38 -10.64 -2.74
C GLU A 292 8.88 -10.10 -1.41
N PHE A 293 7.84 -9.28 -1.41
CA PHE A 293 7.27 -8.73 -0.19
C PHE A 293 6.66 -9.83 0.68
N CYS A 294 5.87 -10.75 0.11
CA CYS A 294 5.38 -11.93 0.81
C CYS A 294 6.51 -12.79 1.38
N GLN A 295 7.57 -13.04 0.60
CA GLN A 295 8.72 -13.81 1.06
C GLN A 295 9.39 -13.13 2.27
N LYS A 296 9.63 -11.82 2.22
CA LYS A 296 10.20 -11.05 3.33
C LYS A 296 9.36 -11.13 4.61
N LEU A 297 8.03 -11.17 4.50
CA LEU A 297 7.15 -11.34 5.66
C LEU A 297 7.29 -12.75 6.26
N SER A 298 7.34 -13.78 5.41
CA SER A 298 7.56 -15.17 5.82
C SER A 298 8.94 -15.37 6.46
N ASP A 299 10.00 -14.76 5.91
CA ASP A 299 11.36 -14.82 6.45
C ASP A 299 11.46 -14.15 7.83
N LYS A 300 10.62 -13.15 8.08
CA LYS A 300 10.43 -12.54 9.41
C LYS A 300 9.59 -13.42 10.35
N GLY A 301 9.11 -14.57 9.90
CA GLY A 301 8.34 -15.53 10.70
C GLY A 301 6.87 -15.15 10.91
N LEU A 302 6.32 -14.21 10.13
CA LEU A 302 4.90 -13.87 10.20
C LEU A 302 4.05 -14.98 9.56
N PRO A 303 2.97 -15.45 10.21
CA PRO A 303 2.11 -16.49 9.64
C PRO A 303 1.18 -15.90 8.58
N ILE A 304 1.69 -15.78 7.36
CA ILE A 304 0.92 -15.26 6.23
C ILE A 304 0.40 -16.40 5.36
N SER A 305 -0.83 -16.22 4.88
CA SER A 305 -1.39 -16.95 3.74
C SER A 305 -1.32 -16.06 2.50
N GLN A 306 -1.16 -16.62 1.31
CA GLN A 306 -1.18 -15.88 0.06
C GLN A 306 -2.40 -16.28 -0.76
N ASP A 307 -3.11 -15.29 -1.30
CA ASP A 307 -4.19 -15.46 -2.26
C ASP A 307 -3.87 -14.50 -3.41
N LEU A 308 -3.18 -14.98 -4.44
CA LEU A 308 -2.66 -14.11 -5.50
C LEU A 308 -3.51 -14.25 -6.77
N PRO A 309 -3.70 -13.17 -7.56
CA PRO A 309 -4.48 -13.25 -8.79
C PRO A 309 -3.82 -14.25 -9.77
N PRO A 310 -4.58 -15.18 -10.39
CA PRO A 310 -4.00 -16.22 -11.21
C PRO A 310 -3.33 -15.64 -12.47
N LEU A 311 -2.10 -16.09 -12.75
CA LEU A 311 -1.41 -15.83 -14.01
C LEU A 311 -2.05 -16.65 -15.14
N LYS A 312 -2.17 -16.07 -16.35
CA LYS A 312 -2.65 -16.80 -17.53
C LYS A 312 -1.55 -16.97 -18.57
N GLY A 313 -1.41 -18.20 -19.07
CA GLY A 313 -0.50 -18.51 -20.18
C GLY A 313 0.95 -18.18 -19.83
N LEU A 314 1.52 -17.22 -20.56
CA LEU A 314 2.90 -16.76 -20.41
C LEU A 314 3.02 -15.42 -19.66
N GLU A 315 1.92 -14.92 -19.07
CA GLU A 315 1.94 -13.71 -18.26
C GLU A 315 2.79 -13.90 -17.00
N THR A 316 3.68 -12.94 -16.72
CA THR A 316 4.55 -12.95 -15.53
C THR A 316 4.04 -12.05 -14.40
N LYS A 317 2.98 -11.28 -14.67
CA LYS A 317 2.32 -10.35 -13.76
C LYS A 317 0.82 -10.30 -13.99
N SER A 318 0.06 -10.12 -12.92
CA SER A 318 -1.39 -9.83 -12.94
C SER A 318 -1.75 -9.09 -11.67
N ASP A 319 -2.67 -8.15 -11.75
CA ASP A 319 -3.35 -7.56 -10.59
C ASP A 319 -4.79 -8.13 -10.47
N TRP A 320 -5.50 -7.77 -9.40
CA TRP A 320 -6.89 -8.23 -9.20
C TRP A 320 -7.87 -7.53 -10.14
N ASN A 321 -7.56 -6.30 -10.55
CA ASN A 321 -8.40 -5.55 -11.49
C ASN A 321 -8.41 -6.16 -12.89
N ASP A 322 -7.30 -6.76 -13.32
CA ASP A 322 -7.18 -7.51 -14.57
C ASP A 322 -8.10 -8.72 -14.58
N ILE A 323 -8.29 -9.40 -13.43
CA ILE A 323 -9.23 -10.51 -13.30
C ILE A 323 -10.68 -10.04 -13.49
N VAL A 324 -11.05 -8.92 -12.84
CA VAL A 324 -12.38 -8.32 -12.97
C VAL A 324 -12.67 -7.89 -14.42
N LYS A 325 -11.73 -7.20 -15.06
CA LYS A 325 -11.87 -6.77 -16.46
C LYS A 325 -12.06 -7.97 -17.39
N ARG A 326 -11.25 -9.02 -17.23
CA ARG A 326 -11.37 -10.25 -18.01
C ARG A 326 -12.72 -10.95 -17.83
N GLN A 327 -13.24 -11.05 -16.61
CA GLN A 327 -14.58 -11.62 -16.38
C GLN A 327 -15.68 -10.80 -17.08
N LYS A 328 -15.56 -9.47 -17.04
CA LYS A 328 -16.50 -8.58 -17.72
C LYS A 328 -16.46 -8.72 -19.24
N GLU A 329 -15.26 -8.85 -19.83
CA GLU A 329 -15.09 -9.08 -21.26
C GLU A 329 -15.69 -10.43 -21.71
N LEU A 330 -15.45 -11.50 -20.95
CA LEU A 330 -16.05 -12.81 -21.22
C LEU A 330 -17.57 -12.75 -21.16
N SER A 331 -18.14 -12.15 -20.10
CA SER A 331 -19.58 -11.97 -19.96
C SER A 331 -20.19 -11.18 -21.12
N LEU A 332 -19.50 -10.13 -21.62
CA LEU A 332 -19.96 -9.37 -22.77
C LEU A 332 -19.94 -10.20 -24.06
N ARG A 333 -18.90 -11.01 -24.28
CA ARG A 333 -18.80 -11.92 -25.43
C ARG A 333 -19.93 -12.95 -25.42
N ASP A 334 -20.21 -13.56 -24.27
CA ASP A 334 -21.28 -14.55 -24.11
C ASP A 334 -22.66 -13.93 -24.38
N LEU A 335 -22.89 -12.69 -23.94
CA LEU A 335 -24.11 -11.95 -24.23
C LEU A 335 -24.28 -11.65 -25.72
N ILE A 336 -23.21 -11.22 -26.40
CA ILE A 336 -23.22 -10.96 -27.85
C ILE A 336 -23.50 -12.26 -28.61
N GLN A 337 -22.84 -13.36 -28.25
CA GLN A 337 -23.04 -14.67 -28.87
C GLN A 337 -24.49 -15.16 -28.68
N SER A 338 -25.02 -15.04 -27.45
CA SER A 338 -26.41 -15.41 -27.16
C SER A 338 -27.42 -14.59 -27.97
N ALA A 339 -27.16 -13.29 -28.12
CA ALA A 339 -27.99 -12.41 -28.96
C ALA A 339 -27.92 -12.80 -30.44
N GLN A 340 -26.72 -13.10 -30.96
CA GLN A 340 -26.53 -13.56 -32.34
C GLN A 340 -27.23 -14.90 -32.60
N THR A 341 -27.13 -15.87 -31.68
CA THR A 341 -27.83 -17.15 -31.80
C THR A 341 -29.35 -16.96 -31.80
N LYS A 342 -29.88 -16.04 -30.97
CA LYS A 342 -31.30 -15.71 -30.97
C LYS A 342 -31.75 -15.08 -32.28
N VAL A 343 -30.97 -14.15 -32.83
CA VAL A 343 -31.26 -13.52 -34.14
C VAL A 343 -31.25 -14.55 -35.27
N ILE A 344 -30.28 -15.47 -35.31
CA ILE A 344 -30.24 -16.54 -36.32
C ILE A 344 -31.44 -17.48 -36.19
N ARG A 345 -31.89 -17.77 -34.96
CA ARG A 345 -33.07 -18.61 -34.71
C ARG A 345 -34.37 -17.92 -35.17
N ASP A 346 -34.54 -16.65 -34.83
CA ASP A 346 -35.77 -15.90 -35.09
C ASP A 346 -35.82 -15.39 -36.56
N HIS A 347 -34.65 -15.21 -37.20
CA HIS A 347 -34.48 -14.80 -38.60
C HIS A 347 -33.38 -15.64 -39.29
N PRO A 348 -33.69 -16.88 -39.71
CA PRO A 348 -32.71 -17.73 -40.37
C PRO A 348 -32.27 -17.10 -41.70
N PRO A 349 -30.98 -17.20 -42.07
CA PRO A 349 -30.49 -16.65 -43.33
C PRO A 349 -31.20 -17.30 -44.53
N PRO A 350 -31.42 -16.56 -45.63
CA PRO A 350 -32.10 -17.09 -46.81
C PRO A 350 -31.31 -18.29 -47.35
N LYS A 351 -32.01 -19.38 -47.64
CA LYS A 351 -31.40 -20.57 -48.27
C LYS A 351 -30.73 -20.12 -49.57
N ARG A 352 -29.42 -20.31 -49.68
CA ARG A 352 -28.71 -20.11 -50.96
C ARG A 352 -29.35 -21.05 -51.99
N GLY A 353 -30.11 -20.48 -52.92
CA GLY A 353 -30.60 -21.22 -54.07
C GLY A 353 -29.40 -21.71 -54.88
N HIS A 354 -29.37 -23.00 -55.19
CA HIS A 354 -28.42 -23.55 -56.15
C HIS A 354 -28.64 -22.84 -57.49
N THR A 355 -27.74 -21.91 -57.84
CA THR A 355 -27.55 -21.51 -59.23
C THR A 355 -26.98 -22.72 -59.94
N PHE A 356 -27.83 -23.40 -60.72
CA PHE A 356 -27.37 -24.30 -61.77
C PHE A 356 -26.52 -23.46 -62.74
N GLU A 357 -25.21 -23.74 -62.77
CA GLU A 357 -24.35 -23.37 -63.89
C GLU A 357 -24.87 -24.11 -65.13
N LEU A 358 -25.09 -23.36 -66.21
CA LEU A 358 -25.46 -23.86 -67.54
C LEU A 358 -24.21 -24.01 -68.40
#